data_AF-A0A8H4HFE1-F1
#
_entry.id   AF-A0A8H4HFE1-F1
#
_cell.length_a   1.000
_cell.length_b   1.000
_cell.length_c   1.000
_cell.angle_alpha   90.00
_cell.angle_beta   90.00
_cell.angle_gamma   90.00
#
_symmetry.space_group_name_H-M   'P 1'
#
loop_
_entity.id
_entity.type
_entity.pdbx_description
1 polymer ?
#
loop_
_entity_poly.entity_id
_entity_poly.type
_entity_poly.pdbx_seq_one_letter_code
_entity_poly.pdbx_strand_id
1 'polypeptide(L)'
;MSSVFHDQSLLDAFKRAASNKPGCSPDVLKMNVLDWGLEANGALFHYLCKNITVTRDAHGKTWISDPRPGAPRLKHGDWTWIRSGYFLRWAMDSDREPEVRLIRFGASISLKERLQQIPSSSISNSVVLDPYSLLAIILEELSLQMDSTVWDVLDDFRHNELNTLTTARERESFTGLHNVSKHILFLQESAEATLLALRSLS
;
A
#
# COMPACT_ATOMS: atom_id res chain seq x y z
N MET A 1 -21.46 11.46 11.03
CA MET A 1 -20.63 10.77 10.02
C MET A 1 -21.53 9.76 9.32
N SER A 2 -22.05 10.08 8.13
CA SER A 2 -23.12 9.34 7.46
C SER A 2 -22.70 8.93 6.06
N SER A 3 -22.86 7.63 5.79
CA SER A 3 -23.23 6.98 4.53
C SER A 3 -22.46 7.32 3.24
N VAL A 4 -21.37 6.58 3.00
CA VAL A 4 -20.83 6.34 1.65
C VAL A 4 -21.58 5.17 0.95
N PHE A 5 -22.48 4.48 1.65
CA PHE A 5 -23.15 3.26 1.16
C PHE A 5 -24.60 3.44 0.69
N HIS A 6 -25.09 4.67 0.48
CA HIS A 6 -26.44 4.91 -0.06
C HIS A 6 -26.45 5.32 -1.54
N ASP A 7 -25.30 5.28 -2.22
CA ASP A 7 -25.27 5.63 -3.64
C ASP A 7 -25.70 4.44 -4.52
N GLN A 8 -27.00 4.41 -4.80
CA GLN A 8 -27.66 3.42 -5.65
C GLN A 8 -27.05 3.35 -7.06
N SER A 9 -26.39 4.43 -7.51
CA SER A 9 -25.81 4.52 -8.86
C SER A 9 -24.64 3.55 -9.06
N LEU A 10 -23.86 3.27 -8.01
CA LEU A 10 -22.75 2.32 -8.04
C LEU A 10 -23.26 0.87 -8.17
N LEU A 11 -24.33 0.55 -7.44
CA LEU A 11 -25.02 -0.74 -7.53
C LEU A 11 -25.62 -0.97 -8.92
N ASP A 12 -26.21 0.08 -9.52
CA ASP A 12 -26.80 0.01 -10.85
C ASP A 12 -25.76 -0.07 -11.98
N ALA A 13 -24.58 0.53 -11.77
CA ALA A 13 -23.43 0.35 -12.67
C ALA A 13 -22.91 -1.10 -12.62
N PHE A 14 -22.83 -1.68 -11.42
CA PHE A 14 -22.38 -3.06 -11.23
C PHE A 14 -23.36 -4.08 -11.86
N LYS A 15 -24.67 -3.87 -11.67
CA LYS A 15 -25.72 -4.71 -12.28
C LYS A 15 -25.71 -4.64 -13.81
N ARG A 16 -25.52 -3.44 -14.39
CA ARG A 16 -25.39 -3.27 -15.85
C ARG A 16 -24.15 -3.99 -16.40
N ALA A 17 -23.04 -3.97 -15.66
CA ALA A 17 -21.82 -4.68 -16.06
C ALA A 17 -21.97 -6.22 -15.99
N ALA A 18 -22.74 -6.73 -15.02
CA ALA A 18 -23.02 -8.16 -14.88
C ALA A 18 -23.97 -8.70 -15.97
N SER A 19 -24.92 -7.87 -16.45
CA SER A 19 -25.92 -8.27 -17.46
C SER A 19 -25.34 -8.47 -18.87
N ASN A 20 -24.12 -8.00 -19.15
CA ASN A 20 -23.53 -7.99 -20.48
C ASN A 20 -22.50 -9.11 -20.74
N LYS A 21 -22.42 -10.14 -19.89
CA LYS A 21 -21.51 -11.28 -20.10
C LYS A 21 -22.24 -12.51 -20.68
N PRO A 22 -21.69 -13.16 -21.73
CA PRO A 22 -22.21 -14.43 -22.22
C PRO A 22 -22.06 -15.51 -21.14
N GLY A 23 -23.10 -16.36 -21.04
CA GLY A 23 -23.34 -17.28 -19.92
C GLY A 23 -22.14 -18.13 -19.53
N CYS A 24 -21.60 -17.87 -18.34
CA CYS A 24 -20.67 -18.76 -17.68
C CYS A 24 -21.47 -19.81 -16.90
N SER A 25 -21.06 -21.08 -16.98
CA SER A 25 -21.69 -22.22 -16.31
C SER A 25 -21.98 -21.93 -14.82
N PRO A 26 -23.15 -22.30 -14.27
CA PRO A 26 -23.59 -21.93 -12.93
C PRO A 26 -22.94 -22.76 -11.82
N ASP A 27 -21.72 -23.26 -12.02
CA ASP A 27 -20.92 -23.89 -10.97
C ASP A 27 -20.31 -22.81 -10.05
N VAL A 28 -21.25 -22.21 -9.32
CA VAL A 28 -21.21 -21.68 -7.97
C VAL A 28 -19.98 -20.84 -7.61
N LEU A 29 -19.92 -19.62 -8.16
CA LEU A 29 -19.30 -18.51 -7.43
C LEU A 29 -20.10 -18.29 -6.13
N LYS A 30 -19.67 -18.91 -5.03
CA LYS A 30 -20.18 -18.60 -3.69
C LYS A 30 -19.66 -17.22 -3.29
N MET A 31 -20.45 -16.18 -3.52
CA MET A 31 -20.22 -14.88 -2.91
C MET A 31 -20.62 -14.96 -1.43
N ASN A 32 -19.65 -15.26 -0.57
CA ASN A 32 -19.86 -15.16 0.87
C ASN A 32 -19.75 -13.69 1.25
N VAL A 33 -20.89 -12.99 1.34
CA VAL A 33 -20.96 -11.70 2.04
C VAL A 33 -20.78 -12.03 3.51
N LEU A 34 -19.61 -11.69 4.07
CA LEU A 34 -19.37 -11.82 5.50
C LEU A 34 -20.20 -10.74 6.20
N ASP A 35 -21.38 -11.12 6.69
CA ASP A 35 -22.15 -10.28 7.60
C ASP A 35 -21.29 -10.06 8.87
N TRP A 36 -21.12 -8.81 9.29
CA TRP A 36 -20.29 -8.42 10.45
C TRP A 36 -20.94 -8.79 11.80
N GLY A 37 -21.82 -9.80 11.78
CA GLY A 37 -22.59 -10.28 12.92
C GLY A 37 -21.74 -11.09 13.89
N LEU A 38 -21.53 -10.49 15.06
CA LEU A 38 -21.44 -11.06 16.42
C LEU A 38 -20.43 -12.16 16.79
N GLU A 39 -19.78 -12.89 15.88
CA GLU A 39 -19.00 -14.09 16.28
C GLU A 39 -17.53 -14.13 15.85
N ALA A 40 -17.05 -13.19 15.01
CA ALA A 40 -15.66 -13.21 14.54
C ALA A 40 -14.96 -11.87 14.71
N ASN A 41 -13.76 -11.92 15.30
CA ASN A 41 -12.88 -10.78 15.39
C ASN A 41 -12.25 -10.50 14.02
N GLY A 42 -12.02 -9.22 13.71
CA GLY A 42 -11.38 -8.86 12.47
C GLY A 42 -10.81 -7.45 12.46
N ALA A 43 -9.80 -7.25 11.63
CA ALA A 43 -9.14 -5.98 11.40
C ALA A 43 -9.07 -5.73 9.89
N LEU A 44 -9.40 -4.50 9.49
CA LEU A 44 -9.21 -4.01 8.13
C LEU A 44 -8.20 -2.86 8.18
N PHE A 45 -7.19 -2.97 7.35
CA PHE A 45 -6.15 -1.98 7.23
C PHE A 45 -5.92 -1.66 5.75
N HIS A 46 -5.85 -0.36 5.43
CA HIS A 46 -5.59 0.13 4.08
C HIS A 46 -4.41 1.08 4.12
N TYR A 47 -3.46 0.86 3.23
CA TYR A 47 -2.23 1.62 3.11
C TYR A 47 -2.22 2.36 1.77
N LEU A 48 -2.05 3.68 1.85
CA LEU A 48 -1.92 4.56 0.71
C LEU A 48 -0.75 5.50 0.98
N CYS A 49 0.35 5.32 0.24
CA CYS A 49 1.53 6.16 0.34
C CYS A 49 1.93 6.64 -1.06
N LYS A 50 2.52 7.84 -1.13
CA LYS A 50 3.00 8.37 -2.39
C LYS A 50 4.22 7.58 -2.86
N ASN A 51 4.17 7.07 -4.08
CA ASN A 51 5.35 6.44 -4.68
C ASN A 51 6.28 7.50 -5.27
N ILE A 52 7.58 7.22 -5.25
CA ILE A 52 8.62 8.10 -5.76
C ILE A 52 9.61 7.28 -6.55
N THR A 53 9.55 7.42 -7.87
CA THR A 53 10.48 6.75 -8.77
C THR A 53 11.57 7.72 -9.19
N VAL A 54 12.82 7.42 -8.80
CA VAL A 54 13.99 8.20 -9.23
C VAL A 54 14.63 7.53 -10.43
N THR A 55 14.77 8.29 -11.51
CA THR A 55 15.52 7.86 -12.69
C THR A 55 16.92 8.45 -12.65
N ARG A 56 17.91 7.68 -13.10
CA ARG A 56 19.29 8.14 -13.27
C ARG A 56 19.69 8.07 -14.73
N ASP A 57 20.41 9.08 -15.21
CA ASP A 57 21.08 9.00 -16.51
C ASP A 57 22.49 8.38 -16.41
N ALA A 58 23.13 8.19 -17.56
CA ALA A 58 24.48 7.63 -17.67
C ALA A 58 25.58 8.50 -16.99
N HIS A 59 25.28 9.77 -16.69
CA HIS A 59 26.20 10.70 -16.03
C HIS A 59 25.89 10.82 -14.52
N GLY A 60 24.97 10.02 -14.00
CA GLY A 60 24.58 10.03 -12.59
C GLY A 60 23.60 11.14 -12.22
N LYS A 61 23.03 11.85 -13.19
CA LYS A 61 21.98 12.85 -12.95
C LYS A 61 20.70 12.15 -12.51
N THR A 62 20.17 12.52 -11.35
CA THR A 62 18.92 11.98 -10.83
C THR A 62 17.77 12.96 -11.06
N TRP A 63 16.58 12.43 -11.32
CA TRP A 63 15.33 13.19 -11.24
C TRP A 63 14.16 12.26 -10.96
N ILE A 64 13.16 12.80 -10.27
CA ILE A 64 11.86 12.13 -10.08
C ILE A 64 11.13 12.05 -11.42
N SER A 65 10.68 10.86 -11.79
CA SER A 65 9.95 10.63 -13.03
C SER A 65 8.75 9.71 -12.82
N ASP A 66 7.78 9.79 -13.73
CA ASP A 66 6.64 8.87 -13.73
C ASP A 66 7.00 7.61 -14.53
N PRO A 67 6.94 6.41 -13.92
CA PRO A 67 7.34 5.17 -14.58
C PRO A 67 6.31 4.66 -15.60
N ARG A 68 5.12 5.27 -15.71
CA ARG A 68 4.06 4.76 -16.59
C ARG A 68 4.43 4.93 -18.08
N PRO A 69 4.16 3.92 -18.94
CA PRO A 69 4.42 4.02 -20.36
C PRO A 69 3.70 5.22 -21.00
N GLY A 70 4.45 6.04 -21.74
CA GLY A 70 3.90 7.23 -22.40
C GLY A 70 3.61 8.42 -21.46
N ALA A 71 3.98 8.34 -20.18
CA ALA A 71 3.88 9.48 -19.29
C ALA A 71 4.72 10.66 -19.83
N PRO A 72 4.20 11.89 -19.80
CA PRO A 72 4.99 13.06 -20.13
C PRO A 72 6.28 13.07 -19.29
N ARG A 73 7.44 13.29 -19.94
CA ARG A 73 8.71 13.54 -19.25
C ARG A 73 8.71 14.92 -18.58
N LEU A 74 7.71 15.18 -17.76
CA LEU A 74 7.63 16.36 -16.92
C LEU A 74 8.53 16.10 -15.72
N LYS A 75 9.44 17.02 -15.43
CA LYS A 75 10.28 17.02 -14.22
C LYS A 75 9.48 17.22 -12.92
N HIS A 76 8.16 17.03 -12.93
CA HIS A 76 7.21 17.54 -11.93
C HIS A 76 6.33 16.48 -11.26
N GLY A 77 6.62 15.20 -11.47
CA GLY A 77 6.09 14.22 -10.52
C GLY A 77 5.99 12.81 -11.03
N ASP A 78 6.16 11.91 -10.08
CA ASP A 78 5.60 10.57 -10.11
C ASP A 78 4.11 10.68 -9.73
N TRP A 79 3.19 10.12 -10.53
CA TRP A 79 1.74 10.11 -10.24
C TRP A 79 1.26 8.77 -9.69
N THR A 80 2.17 7.84 -9.48
CA THR A 80 1.90 6.53 -8.91
C THR A 80 1.80 6.59 -7.39
N TRP A 81 1.26 5.52 -6.82
CA TRP A 81 0.98 5.38 -5.40
C TRP A 81 1.25 3.95 -4.99
N ILE A 82 1.85 3.77 -3.83
CA ILE A 82 1.90 2.47 -3.16
C ILE A 82 0.53 2.27 -2.52
N ARG A 83 -0.19 1.24 -2.96
CA ARG A 83 -1.56 0.96 -2.54
C ARG A 83 -1.69 -0.50 -2.15
N SER A 84 -2.11 -0.75 -0.91
CA SER A 84 -2.43 -2.10 -0.48
C SER A 84 -3.52 -2.11 0.59
N GLY A 85 -4.25 -3.21 0.67
CA GLY A 85 -5.32 -3.43 1.64
C GLY A 85 -5.19 -4.83 2.25
N TYR A 86 -5.49 -4.94 3.53
CA TYR A 86 -5.31 -6.15 4.31
C TYR A 86 -6.52 -6.36 5.19
N PHE A 87 -7.13 -7.54 5.06
CA PHE A 87 -8.24 -7.95 5.88
C PHE A 87 -7.83 -9.20 6.65
N LEU A 88 -7.73 -9.06 7.97
CA LEU A 88 -7.44 -10.15 8.89
C LEU A 88 -8.74 -10.50 9.63
N ARG A 89 -9.09 -11.78 9.62
CA ARG A 89 -10.21 -12.34 10.38
C ARG A 89 -9.69 -13.51 11.20
N TRP A 90 -10.15 -13.63 12.44
CA TRP A 90 -9.91 -14.82 13.25
C TRP A 90 -11.14 -15.22 14.03
N ALA A 91 -11.28 -16.53 14.23
CA ALA A 91 -12.32 -17.15 15.03
C ALA A 91 -11.68 -18.09 16.05
N MET A 92 -12.02 -17.86 17.33
CA MET A 92 -11.67 -18.72 18.46
C MET A 92 -12.97 -19.29 19.00
N ASP A 93 -13.50 -20.31 18.32
CA ASP A 93 -14.69 -21.02 18.77
C ASP A 93 -14.23 -22.25 19.57
N SER A 94 -14.87 -22.54 20.70
CA SER A 94 -14.53 -23.71 21.53
C SER A 94 -14.87 -25.03 20.83
N ASP A 95 -15.82 -25.00 19.88
CA ASP A 95 -16.33 -26.20 19.21
C ASP A 95 -15.70 -26.43 17.82
N ARG A 96 -14.84 -25.53 17.34
CA ARG A 96 -14.20 -25.61 16.02
C ARG A 96 -12.69 -25.39 16.11
N GLU A 97 -11.97 -25.90 15.13
CA GLU A 97 -10.55 -25.59 15.03
C GLU A 97 -10.35 -24.07 14.86
N PRO A 98 -9.37 -23.48 15.57
CA PRO A 98 -9.11 -22.06 15.48
C PRO A 98 -8.72 -21.69 14.06
N GLU A 99 -9.34 -20.63 13.55
CA GLU A 99 -9.19 -20.21 12.16
C GLU A 99 -8.67 -18.79 12.07
N VAL A 100 -7.61 -18.58 11.29
CA VAL A 100 -7.08 -17.25 10.94
C VAL A 100 -7.04 -17.12 9.43
N ARG A 101 -7.66 -16.07 8.90
CA ARG A 101 -7.69 -15.76 7.46
C ARG A 101 -7.15 -14.36 7.21
N LEU A 102 -6.13 -14.26 6.36
CA LEU A 102 -5.58 -13.00 5.87
C LEU A 102 -5.84 -12.87 4.36
N ILE A 103 -6.65 -11.88 3.99
CA ILE A 103 -6.90 -11.49 2.60
C ILE A 103 -6.07 -10.24 2.29
N ARG A 104 -5.41 -10.25 1.12
CA ARG A 104 -4.45 -9.22 0.71
C ARG A 104 -4.87 -8.64 -0.64
N PHE A 105 -4.90 -7.33 -0.74
CA PHE A 105 -5.19 -6.57 -1.94
C PHE A 105 -3.97 -5.72 -2.28
N GLY A 106 -3.40 -5.86 -3.48
CA GLY A 106 -2.24 -5.04 -3.89
C GLY A 106 -0.95 -5.26 -3.09
N ALA A 107 -0.82 -6.35 -2.34
CA ALA A 107 0.41 -6.67 -1.59
C ALA A 107 1.62 -6.78 -2.53
N SER A 108 2.78 -6.27 -2.07
CA SER A 108 4.05 -6.35 -2.80
C SER A 108 4.47 -7.80 -3.05
N ILE A 109 5.31 -8.01 -4.06
CA ILE A 109 5.88 -9.33 -4.34
C ILE A 109 6.72 -9.80 -3.14
N SER A 110 7.55 -8.92 -2.58
CA SER A 110 8.36 -9.23 -1.40
C SER A 110 7.51 -9.65 -0.20
N LEU A 111 6.39 -8.96 0.07
CA LEU A 111 5.46 -9.37 1.13
C LEU A 111 4.89 -10.77 0.90
N LYS A 112 4.56 -11.10 -0.35
CA LYS A 112 4.01 -12.41 -0.69
C LYS A 112 5.03 -13.51 -0.43
N GLU A 113 6.28 -13.29 -0.84
CA GLU A 113 7.39 -14.22 -0.62
C GLU A 113 7.67 -14.40 0.87
N ARG A 114 7.73 -13.31 1.64
CA ARG A 114 7.92 -13.36 3.12
C ARG A 114 6.82 -14.16 3.80
N LEU A 115 5.55 -13.94 3.45
CA LEU A 115 4.43 -14.68 4.02
C LEU A 115 4.42 -16.16 3.60
N GLN A 116 4.91 -16.50 2.41
CA GLN A 116 5.04 -17.89 1.94
C GLN A 116 6.18 -18.65 2.62
N GLN A 117 7.20 -17.94 3.10
CA GLN A 117 8.33 -18.52 3.82
C GLN A 117 8.03 -18.84 5.29
N ILE A 118 6.87 -18.43 5.81
CA ILE A 118 6.48 -18.73 7.19
C ILE A 118 6.24 -20.24 7.33
N PRO A 119 6.96 -20.94 8.24
CA PRO A 119 6.76 -22.36 8.46
C PRO A 119 5.36 -22.66 8.97
N SER A 120 4.72 -23.72 8.45
CA SER A 120 3.38 -24.13 8.88
C SER A 120 3.30 -24.41 10.39
N SER A 121 4.39 -24.85 11.01
CA SER A 121 4.50 -25.09 12.46
C SER A 121 4.49 -23.81 13.30
N SER A 122 4.95 -22.68 12.75
CA SER A 122 4.86 -21.36 13.41
C SER A 122 3.42 -20.82 13.32
N ILE A 123 2.74 -21.05 12.18
CA ILE A 123 1.36 -20.60 11.97
C ILE A 123 0.40 -21.26 12.98
N SER A 124 0.53 -22.58 13.21
CA SER A 124 -0.37 -23.31 14.11
C SER A 124 -0.25 -22.89 15.58
N ASN A 125 0.95 -22.48 16.01
CA ASN A 125 1.23 -22.24 17.42
C ASN A 125 1.22 -20.76 17.82
N SER A 126 1.74 -19.85 16.99
CA SER A 126 1.86 -18.43 17.36
C SER A 126 0.80 -17.55 16.72
N VAL A 127 0.46 -17.75 15.44
CA VAL A 127 -0.50 -16.90 14.72
C VAL A 127 -1.93 -17.11 15.21
N VAL A 128 -2.25 -18.34 15.63
CA VAL A 128 -3.52 -18.63 16.30
C VAL A 128 -3.60 -17.90 17.65
N LEU A 129 -2.55 -17.93 18.47
CA LEU A 129 -2.57 -17.26 19.78
C LEU A 129 -2.52 -15.73 19.67
N ASP A 130 -1.83 -15.23 18.65
CA ASP A 130 -1.70 -13.80 18.36
C ASP A 130 -1.86 -13.52 16.85
N PRO A 131 -3.10 -13.31 16.37
CA PRO A 131 -3.37 -12.98 14.98
C PRO A 131 -2.73 -11.67 14.51
N TYR A 132 -2.46 -10.73 15.43
CA TYR A 132 -1.83 -9.45 15.11
C TYR A 132 -0.35 -9.60 14.71
N SER A 133 0.29 -10.73 15.02
CA SER A 133 1.63 -11.04 14.52
C SER A 133 1.73 -10.99 12.98
N LEU A 134 0.66 -11.32 12.25
CA LEU A 134 0.61 -11.17 10.79
C LEU A 134 0.60 -9.70 10.35
N LEU A 135 -0.08 -8.83 11.12
CA LEU A 135 -0.08 -7.39 10.87
C LEU A 135 1.30 -6.80 11.15
N ALA A 136 2.04 -7.30 12.14
CA ALA A 136 3.41 -6.87 12.39
C ALA A 136 4.32 -7.11 11.17
N ILE A 137 4.24 -8.29 10.53
CA ILE A 137 5.00 -8.59 9.30
C ILE A 137 4.61 -7.64 8.16
N ILE A 138 3.31 -7.35 8.01
CA ILE A 138 2.81 -6.41 6.99
C ILE A 138 3.35 -5.01 7.26
N LEU A 139 3.27 -4.52 8.49
CA LEU A 139 3.70 -3.19 8.88
C LEU A 139 5.22 -3.01 8.73
N GLU A 140 5.99 -4.05 9.06
CA GLU A 140 7.43 -4.08 8.83
C GLU A 140 7.75 -3.95 7.34
N GLU A 141 7.10 -4.74 6.49
CA GLU A 141 7.27 -4.66 5.03
C GLU A 141 6.90 -3.28 4.46
N LEU A 142 5.81 -2.68 4.94
CA LEU A 142 5.43 -1.34 4.53
C LEU A 142 6.43 -0.28 5.01
N SER A 143 7.03 -0.47 6.19
CA SER A 143 8.09 0.40 6.68
C SER A 143 9.35 0.33 5.81
N LEU A 144 9.70 -0.86 5.29
CA LEU A 144 10.82 -1.03 4.36
C LEU A 144 10.55 -0.34 3.02
N GLN A 145 9.31 -0.39 2.52
CA GLN A 145 8.92 0.33 1.30
C GLN A 145 8.99 1.85 1.50
N MET A 146 8.56 2.33 2.65
CA MET A 146 8.67 3.74 3.02
C MET A 146 10.13 4.18 3.16
N ASP A 147 10.99 3.36 3.78
CA ASP A 147 12.43 3.62 3.90
C ASP A 147 13.10 3.72 2.51
N SER A 148 12.81 2.77 1.61
CA SER A 148 13.27 2.86 0.22
C SER A 148 12.86 4.17 -0.45
N THR A 149 11.61 4.60 -0.24
CA THR A 149 11.07 5.85 -0.79
C THR A 149 11.78 7.08 -0.22
N VAL A 150 12.17 7.05 1.07
CA VAL A 150 12.99 8.10 1.70
C VAL A 150 14.37 8.17 1.06
N TRP A 151 15.03 7.03 0.85
CA TRP A 151 16.35 6.99 0.21
C TRP A 151 16.33 7.56 -1.21
N ASP A 152 15.28 7.27 -1.97
CA ASP A 152 15.07 7.84 -3.31
C ASP A 152 14.97 9.37 -3.25
N VAL A 153 14.19 9.93 -2.32
CA VAL A 153 14.10 11.39 -2.12
C VAL A 153 15.45 12.00 -1.75
N LEU A 154 16.21 11.33 -0.88
CA LEU A 154 17.55 11.79 -0.46
C LEU A 154 18.57 11.76 -1.60
N ASP A 155 18.46 10.83 -2.54
CA ASP A 155 19.29 10.81 -3.75
C ASP A 155 18.98 12.00 -4.68
N ASP A 156 17.70 12.34 -4.87
CA ASP A 156 17.30 13.53 -5.65
C ASP A 156 17.76 14.83 -4.97
N PHE A 157 17.59 14.91 -3.64
CA PHE A 157 18.05 16.06 -2.85
C PHE A 157 19.56 16.28 -2.94
N ARG A 158 20.37 15.23 -2.72
CA ARG A 158 21.84 15.30 -2.81
C ARG A 158 22.31 15.81 -4.16
N HIS A 159 21.63 15.40 -5.24
CA HIS A 159 21.95 15.88 -6.58
C HIS A 159 21.61 17.37 -6.74
N ASN A 160 20.44 17.80 -6.29
CA ASN A 160 20.03 19.21 -6.32
C ASN A 160 20.97 20.10 -5.47
N GLU A 161 21.39 19.63 -4.30
CA GLU A 161 22.34 20.31 -3.43
C GLU A 161 23.71 20.47 -4.10
N LEU A 162 24.27 19.38 -4.66
CA LEU A 162 25.55 19.41 -5.35
C LEU A 162 25.55 20.38 -6.53
N ASN A 163 24.49 20.38 -7.35
CA ASN A 163 24.37 21.31 -8.49
C ASN A 163 24.30 22.77 -8.02
N THR A 164 23.59 23.04 -6.92
CA THR A 164 23.48 24.39 -6.36
C THR A 164 24.84 24.90 -5.85
N LEU A 165 25.62 24.03 -5.21
CA LEU A 165 26.93 24.38 -4.65
C LEU A 165 28.04 24.52 -5.71
N THR A 166 27.97 23.73 -6.79
CA THR A 166 29.08 23.63 -7.76
C THR A 166 28.84 24.40 -9.06
N THR A 167 27.58 24.61 -9.44
CA THR A 167 27.22 25.24 -10.72
C THR A 167 26.47 26.54 -10.46
N ALA A 168 27.20 27.66 -10.37
CA ALA A 168 26.62 29.02 -10.30
C ALA A 168 25.69 29.38 -11.47
N ARG A 169 25.64 28.54 -12.52
CA ARG A 169 24.81 28.70 -13.72
C ARG A 169 23.45 28.00 -13.65
N GLU A 170 23.33 26.91 -12.90
CA GLU A 170 22.03 26.29 -12.63
C GLU A 170 21.52 26.92 -11.35
N ARG A 171 20.87 28.09 -11.46
CA ARG A 171 20.04 28.62 -10.37
C ARG A 171 19.21 27.46 -9.84
N GLU A 172 19.20 27.31 -8.51
CA GLU A 172 18.37 26.37 -7.75
C GLU A 172 17.19 25.91 -8.58
N SER A 173 17.14 24.62 -8.94
CA SER A 173 15.99 24.07 -9.66
C SER A 173 14.81 24.16 -8.70
N PHE A 174 14.09 25.29 -8.73
CA PHE A 174 12.92 25.53 -7.87
C PHE A 174 11.94 24.37 -8.02
N THR A 175 11.80 23.85 -9.24
CA THR A 175 11.09 22.62 -9.55
C THR A 175 11.58 21.40 -8.77
N GLY A 176 12.90 21.14 -8.76
CA GLY A 176 13.50 20.00 -8.06
C GLY A 176 13.32 20.11 -6.54
N LEU A 177 13.67 21.28 -5.98
CA LEU A 177 13.50 21.56 -4.56
C LEU A 177 12.03 21.50 -4.12
N HIS A 178 11.12 22.08 -4.91
CA HIS A 178 9.68 22.01 -4.67
C HIS A 178 9.18 20.55 -4.65
N ASN A 179 9.63 19.72 -5.59
CA ASN A 179 9.26 18.31 -5.60
C ASN A 179 9.79 17.57 -4.39
N VAL A 180 11.07 17.75 -4.03
CA VAL A 180 11.66 17.16 -2.81
C VAL A 180 10.84 17.55 -1.58
N SER A 181 10.56 18.84 -1.39
CA SER A 181 9.73 19.32 -0.26
C SER A 181 8.34 18.69 -0.26
N LYS A 182 7.67 18.64 -1.42
CA LYS A 182 6.34 18.03 -1.57
C LYS A 182 6.35 16.53 -1.20
N HIS A 183 7.40 15.83 -1.60
CA HIS A 183 7.53 14.40 -1.34
C HIS A 183 7.87 14.09 0.12
N ILE A 184 8.68 14.94 0.78
CA ILE A 184 8.90 14.87 2.22
C ILE A 184 7.58 15.00 2.99
N LEU A 185 6.72 15.95 2.60
CA LEU A 185 5.40 16.11 3.23
C LEU A 185 4.56 14.84 3.10
N PHE A 186 4.48 14.24 1.91
CA PHE A 186 3.71 13.00 1.73
C PHE A 186 4.25 11.81 2.53
N LEU A 187 5.57 11.70 2.63
CA LEU A 187 6.22 10.67 3.44
C LEU A 187 5.91 10.87 4.93
N GLN A 188 5.99 12.11 5.40
CA GLN A 188 5.64 12.45 6.78
C GLN A 188 4.18 12.13 7.09
N GLU A 189 3.23 12.56 6.25
CA GLU A 189 1.80 12.25 6.40
C GLU A 189 1.54 10.73 6.44
N SER A 190 2.22 9.98 5.58
CA SER A 190 2.10 8.52 5.52
C SER A 190 2.66 7.83 6.77
N ALA A 191 3.79 8.31 7.29
CA ALA A 191 4.40 7.81 8.52
C ALA A 191 3.52 8.11 9.74
N GLU A 192 3.01 9.35 9.85
CA GLU A 192 2.11 9.75 10.93
C GLU A 192 0.82 8.95 10.93
N ALA A 193 0.20 8.73 9.75
CA ALA A 193 -0.99 7.90 9.62
C ALA A 193 -0.72 6.44 10.03
N THR A 194 0.44 5.89 9.66
CA THR A 194 0.84 4.53 10.03
C THR A 194 1.05 4.41 11.54
N LEU A 195 1.73 5.37 12.16
CA LEU A 195 1.93 5.41 13.61
C LEU A 195 0.61 5.57 14.38
N LEU A 196 -0.32 6.38 13.86
CA LEU A 196 -1.65 6.53 14.44
C LEU A 196 -2.44 5.22 14.37
N ALA A 197 -2.39 4.51 13.24
CA ALA A 197 -3.01 3.21 13.09
C ALA A 197 -2.41 2.18 14.07
N LEU A 198 -1.08 2.13 14.20
CA LEU A 198 -0.39 1.27 15.17
C LEU A 198 -0.83 1.52 16.61
N ARG A 199 -0.94 2.79 17.02
CA ARG A 199 -1.42 3.17 18.36
C ARG A 199 -2.86 2.77 18.63
N SER A 200 -3.67 2.59 17.58
CA SER A 200 -5.05 2.11 17.73
C SER A 200 -5.15 0.59 17.88
N LEU A 201 -4.06 -0.13 17.56
CA LEU A 201 -3.96 -1.60 17.67
C LEU A 201 -3.34 -2.05 19.00
N SER A 202 -2.72 -1.14 19.76
CA SER A 202 -2.15 -1.35 21.10
C SER A 202 -3.14 -1.00 22.20
#